data_AF-A0A1S3C0Y4-F1
#
_entry.id   AF-A0A1S3C0Y4-F1
#
_cell.length_a   1.000
_cell.length_b   1.000
_cell.length_c   1.000
_cell.angle_alpha   90.00
_cell.angle_beta   90.00
_cell.angle_gamma   90.00
#
_symmetry.space_group_name_H-M   'P 1'
#
loop_
_entity.id
_entity.type
_entity.pdbx_description
1 polymer ?
#
loop_
_entity_poly.entity_id
_entity_poly.type
_entity_poly.pdbx_seq_one_letter_code
_entity_poly.pdbx_strand_id
1 'polypeptide(L)'
;MGIFSKRKIWRTGTTHDDSMGFNGVSAASKRKWTRFLPLFVAIVVIAEIASLSRLDMAKNAAMVDSWVDLFYGSPILREGNGGGSKTGTGISINDGGIDGISCEQWLEKEDAVEYSRDFKREPVLVSGSEKEWRTCDVGCQFGFNPGQQPDAIFGSPNQGSVASVLRSMESSHYYPENNIDLARRKGYTVVMTTSLSSDVPVGYFSWAEYDIMAPVQPKTEPALAAAFISNCGARNFRLQALDALEKLNVKIDSYGSCHRNRDGRVDKVETLKRYKFSLAFENSNEEDYVTEKFFQSLVAGTIPVVVGAPNIKEFAPSPDSFLHIKEFSDVESIAKSMKYLAENPKIYNQSLRWKYDGPSESFKALVDMAAVHSSCRLCIHMATVIHEKEENSPRFKKRPCKCSRGSETMYHLYIRERGRFEMQSIFLRSGNLTLEALESTVLNKFNSLKHVPIWKEERPESVRGGDELKLYRIYPVGLTQRQALYTFRFKGNDDFRTHIETHPCAKMEVIFV
;
A
#
# COMPACT_ATOMS: atom_id res chain seq x y z
N MET A 1 -26.30 -18.72 -57.22
CA MET A 1 -27.75 -18.95 -57.04
C MET A 1 -28.45 -17.61 -56.91
N GLY A 2 -29.52 -17.45 -57.67
CA GLY A 2 -29.99 -16.17 -58.20
C GLY A 2 -31.02 -15.39 -57.37
N ILE A 3 -31.41 -14.30 -58.03
CA ILE A 3 -32.27 -13.17 -57.67
C ILE A 3 -33.78 -13.56 -57.59
N PHE A 4 -34.59 -12.60 -57.08
CA PHE A 4 -36.06 -12.43 -57.12
C PHE A 4 -36.75 -12.78 -55.78
N SER A 5 -37.71 -12.02 -55.24
CA SER A 5 -38.77 -11.22 -55.88
C SER A 5 -39.39 -10.15 -54.95
N LYS A 6 -40.09 -9.21 -55.59
CA LYS A 6 -40.84 -8.05 -55.08
C LYS A 6 -42.20 -8.43 -54.49
N ARG A 7 -42.80 -7.51 -53.69
CA ARG A 7 -44.21 -7.08 -53.91
C ARG A 7 -44.46 -5.64 -53.42
N LYS A 8 -45.23 -4.91 -54.24
CA LYS A 8 -45.77 -3.53 -54.17
C LYS A 8 -47.27 -3.59 -53.84
N ILE A 9 -47.87 -2.47 -53.39
CA ILE A 9 -49.19 -1.84 -53.74
C ILE A 9 -49.35 -0.61 -52.78
N TRP A 10 -49.29 0.69 -53.17
CA TRP A 10 -50.27 1.67 -53.78
C TRP A 10 -51.59 1.86 -52.97
N ARG A 11 -52.07 3.05 -52.51
CA ARG A 11 -52.55 4.30 -53.20
C ARG A 11 -52.99 5.37 -52.14
N THR A 12 -52.59 6.66 -52.22
CA THR A 12 -53.27 7.92 -52.70
C THR A 12 -54.39 8.59 -51.86
N GLY A 13 -54.27 9.93 -51.67
CA GLY A 13 -55.35 10.92 -51.42
C GLY A 13 -54.88 12.19 -50.66
N THR A 14 -54.47 13.30 -51.32
CA THR A 14 -55.22 14.56 -51.64
C THR A 14 -55.72 15.38 -50.44
N THR A 15 -55.00 16.45 -50.05
CA THR A 15 -55.25 17.92 -50.26
C THR A 15 -56.40 18.54 -49.48
N HIS A 16 -56.09 19.53 -48.62
CA HIS A 16 -56.81 20.81 -48.57
C HIS A 16 -55.94 21.90 -47.89
N ASP A 17 -55.88 23.03 -48.60
CA ASP A 17 -55.33 24.34 -48.23
C ASP A 17 -56.24 25.03 -47.21
N ASP A 18 -55.67 25.85 -46.32
CA ASP A 18 -56.22 27.18 -46.02
C ASP A 18 -55.17 28.09 -45.36
N SER A 19 -55.05 29.30 -45.91
CA SER A 19 -54.11 30.35 -45.55
C SER A 19 -54.79 31.47 -44.76
N MET A 20 -54.05 32.13 -43.87
CA MET A 20 -54.11 33.54 -43.41
C MET A 20 -53.39 33.59 -42.05
N GLY A 21 -52.48 34.49 -41.67
CA GLY A 21 -51.90 35.71 -42.21
C GLY A 21 -51.38 36.55 -41.02
N PHE A 22 -50.06 36.83 -40.99
CA PHE A 22 -49.33 37.92 -40.31
C PHE A 22 -49.50 38.24 -38.80
N ASN A 23 -48.41 38.09 -38.02
CA ASN A 23 -47.48 39.19 -37.66
C ASN A 23 -46.36 38.70 -36.73
N GLY A 24 -45.11 39.11 -37.02
CA GLY A 24 -43.91 38.60 -36.35
C GLY A 24 -43.48 39.37 -35.12
N VAL A 25 -42.62 38.75 -34.30
CA VAL A 25 -41.57 39.40 -33.48
C VAL A 25 -40.38 38.43 -33.31
N SER A 26 -39.24 38.88 -33.84
CA SER A 26 -37.84 38.69 -33.38
C SER A 26 -37.34 37.33 -32.88
N ALA A 27 -36.45 36.75 -33.69
CA ALA A 27 -35.42 35.81 -33.27
C ALA A 27 -34.26 36.53 -32.56
N ALA A 28 -34.16 36.38 -31.24
CA ALA A 28 -32.90 36.52 -30.52
C ALA A 28 -32.98 35.71 -29.21
N SER A 29 -31.89 35.01 -28.85
CA SER A 29 -31.71 34.24 -27.60
C SER A 29 -32.05 32.74 -27.62
N LYS A 30 -31.59 31.98 -28.61
CA LYS A 30 -31.32 30.52 -28.45
C LYS A 30 -30.05 30.09 -29.18
N ARG A 31 -28.90 30.69 -28.87
CA ARG A 31 -27.61 30.21 -29.41
C ARG A 31 -26.36 30.61 -28.60
N LYS A 32 -26.47 30.69 -27.27
CA LYS A 32 -25.31 30.96 -26.40
C LYS A 32 -25.07 29.94 -25.28
N TRP A 33 -25.89 28.89 -25.14
CA TRP A 33 -25.75 27.95 -24.02
C TRP A 33 -25.08 26.60 -24.34
N THR A 34 -24.71 26.34 -25.58
CA THR A 34 -24.01 25.10 -25.97
C THR A 34 -22.48 25.22 -26.00
N ARG A 35 -21.91 26.41 -25.83
CA ARG A 35 -20.44 26.61 -25.74
C ARG A 35 -19.88 26.59 -24.31
N PHE A 36 -20.74 26.70 -23.29
CA PHE A 36 -20.29 26.77 -21.89
C PHE A 36 -20.38 25.43 -21.16
N LEU A 37 -21.04 24.42 -21.73
CA LEU A 37 -21.16 23.09 -21.13
C LEU A 37 -19.80 22.41 -20.85
N PRO A 38 -18.82 22.40 -21.77
CA PRO A 38 -17.50 21.83 -21.47
C PRO A 38 -16.72 22.65 -20.43
N LEU A 39 -16.93 23.97 -20.37
CA LEU A 39 -16.32 24.84 -19.36
C LEU A 39 -16.94 24.58 -17.98
N PHE A 40 -18.25 24.35 -17.93
CA PHE A 40 -18.98 24.02 -16.70
C PHE A 40 -18.58 22.64 -16.17
N VAL A 41 -18.41 21.65 -17.06
CA VAL A 41 -17.91 20.32 -16.69
C VAL A 41 -16.46 20.41 -16.18
N ALA A 42 -15.60 21.22 -16.81
CA ALA A 42 -14.24 21.45 -16.32
C ALA A 42 -14.22 22.14 -14.95
N ILE A 43 -15.11 23.11 -14.71
CA ILE A 43 -15.23 23.78 -13.41
C ILE A 43 -15.76 22.83 -12.33
N VAL A 44 -16.69 21.93 -12.66
CA VAL A 44 -17.19 20.91 -11.71
C VAL A 44 -16.11 19.88 -11.38
N VAL A 45 -15.31 19.45 -12.38
CA VAL A 45 -14.18 18.54 -12.16
C VAL A 45 -13.07 19.22 -11.34
N ILE A 46 -12.76 20.49 -11.59
CA ILE A 46 -11.82 21.27 -10.78
C ILE A 46 -12.36 21.48 -9.36
N ALA A 47 -13.67 21.70 -9.19
CA ALA A 47 -14.29 21.82 -7.88
C ALA A 47 -14.32 20.50 -7.09
N GLU A 48 -14.47 19.35 -7.76
CA GLU A 48 -14.33 18.03 -7.11
C GLU A 48 -12.87 17.72 -6.74
N ILE A 49 -11.90 18.08 -7.59
CA ILE A 49 -10.46 17.98 -7.27
C ILE A 49 -10.10 18.93 -6.10
N ALA A 50 -10.66 20.13 -6.07
CA ALA A 50 -10.51 21.09 -4.97
C ALA A 50 -11.22 20.64 -3.67
N SER A 51 -12.29 19.84 -3.77
CA SER A 51 -12.98 19.24 -2.62
C SER A 51 -12.21 18.04 -2.05
N LEU A 52 -11.45 17.32 -2.89
CA LEU A 52 -10.56 16.23 -2.46
C LEU A 52 -9.22 16.73 -1.89
N SER A 53 -8.87 18.00 -2.11
CA SER A 53 -7.68 18.65 -1.55
C SER A 53 -7.98 19.50 -0.31
N ARG A 54 -9.20 19.42 0.25
CA ARG A 54 -9.63 20.17 1.44
C ARG A 54 -9.86 19.34 2.70
N LEU A 55 -9.26 18.15 2.78
CA LEU A 55 -9.00 17.47 4.05
C LEU A 55 -7.54 17.74 4.45
N ASP A 56 -7.27 18.99 4.80
CA ASP A 56 -6.05 19.38 5.49
C ASP A 56 -6.29 19.23 6.99
N MET A 57 -5.75 18.14 7.56
CA MET A 57 -5.65 17.95 9.01
C MET A 57 -4.18 17.80 9.43
N ALA A 58 -3.31 18.68 8.95
CA ALA A 58 -1.91 18.77 9.39
C ALA A 58 -1.73 19.47 10.77
N LYS A 59 -2.79 19.71 11.56
CA LYS A 59 -2.71 20.59 12.75
C LYS A 59 -2.69 19.93 14.13
N ASN A 60 -2.85 18.60 14.24
CA ASN A 60 -2.85 17.95 15.56
C ASN A 60 -1.56 17.18 15.90
N ALA A 61 -0.63 17.02 14.94
CA ALA A 61 0.66 16.35 15.14
C ALA A 61 1.79 17.30 15.62
N ALA A 62 1.46 18.49 16.14
CA ALA A 62 2.44 19.50 16.53
C ALA A 62 2.63 19.65 18.06
N MET A 63 1.92 18.88 18.88
CA MET A 63 1.88 19.11 20.33
C MET A 63 2.68 18.09 21.18
N VAL A 64 3.25 17.03 20.58
CA VAL A 64 3.98 15.97 21.31
C VAL A 64 5.51 16.03 21.09
N ASP A 65 5.99 16.88 20.17
CA ASP A 65 7.37 16.83 19.65
C ASP A 65 8.40 17.66 20.43
N SER A 66 8.08 18.16 21.64
CA SER A 66 9.02 19.00 22.42
C SER A 66 10.06 18.20 23.24
N TRP A 67 10.05 16.87 23.22
CA TRP A 67 10.80 16.05 24.19
C TRP A 67 11.85 15.09 23.60
N VAL A 68 11.87 14.88 22.28
CA VAL A 68 12.69 13.82 21.65
C VAL A 68 14.08 14.29 21.20
N ASP A 69 14.32 15.60 21.10
CA ASP A 69 15.60 16.18 20.63
C ASP A 69 16.75 16.15 21.67
N LEU A 70 16.57 15.52 22.83
CA LEU A 70 17.54 15.52 23.93
C LEU A 70 18.42 14.26 24.04
N PHE A 71 18.17 13.19 23.26
CA PHE A 71 18.71 11.86 23.57
C PHE A 71 19.70 11.23 22.56
N TYR A 72 20.08 11.90 21.47
CA TYR A 72 21.07 11.33 20.53
C TYR A 72 22.41 12.06 20.59
N GLY A 73 23.19 11.72 21.61
CA GLY A 73 24.61 12.05 21.71
C GLY A 73 25.48 11.12 20.85
N SER A 74 26.34 11.70 20.02
CA SER A 74 27.28 11.01 19.13
C SER A 74 28.45 10.36 19.90
N PRO A 75 29.06 9.27 19.38
CA PRO A 75 30.44 8.95 19.71
C PRO A 75 31.41 9.17 18.53
N ILE A 76 32.52 9.79 18.93
CA ILE A 76 33.79 10.15 18.30
C ILE A 76 34.43 9.04 17.44
N LEU A 77 34.88 9.42 16.23
CA LEU A 77 35.75 8.64 15.32
C LEU A 77 37.23 8.72 15.75
N ARG A 78 37.96 7.60 15.62
CA ARG A 78 39.42 7.53 15.67
C ARG A 78 39.93 6.89 14.38
N GLU A 79 40.75 7.62 13.62
CA GLU A 79 41.43 7.15 12.42
C GLU A 79 42.53 6.14 12.75
N GLY A 80 42.60 5.07 11.94
CA GLY A 80 43.71 4.13 11.90
C GLY A 80 43.96 3.70 10.45
N ASN A 81 45.05 4.22 9.88
CA ASN A 81 45.48 4.00 8.50
C ASN A 81 46.23 2.64 8.39
N GLY A 82 46.00 1.87 7.31
CA GLY A 82 46.74 0.63 7.08
C GLY A 82 46.23 -0.18 5.88
N GLY A 83 46.85 0.05 4.72
CA GLY A 83 46.57 -0.70 3.49
C GLY A 83 47.20 -2.09 3.45
N GLY A 84 46.54 -3.01 2.75
CA GLY A 84 47.05 -4.34 2.44
C GLY A 84 46.12 -5.12 1.51
N SER A 85 46.45 -5.16 0.21
CA SER A 85 45.76 -5.93 -0.81
C SER A 85 45.96 -7.45 -0.62
N LYS A 86 44.88 -8.22 -0.45
CA LYS A 86 44.87 -9.68 -0.69
C LYS A 86 43.62 -10.13 -1.45
N THR A 87 43.86 -10.99 -2.42
CA THR A 87 42.94 -11.58 -3.39
C THR A 87 41.95 -12.55 -2.75
N GLY A 88 40.69 -12.48 -3.20
CA GLY A 88 39.58 -13.29 -2.71
C GLY A 88 39.60 -14.73 -3.19
N THR A 89 39.65 -15.62 -2.19
CA THR A 89 39.09 -16.97 -2.13
C THR A 89 38.90 -17.25 -0.63
N GLY A 90 37.79 -17.88 -0.22
CA GLY A 90 37.48 -18.10 1.20
C GLY A 90 38.68 -18.66 1.96
N ILE A 91 39.12 -17.94 3.00
CA ILE A 91 40.32 -18.29 3.75
C ILE A 91 39.93 -19.36 4.77
N SER A 92 40.45 -20.58 4.59
CA SER A 92 40.58 -21.54 5.69
C SER A 92 41.66 -21.02 6.62
N ILE A 93 41.27 -20.45 7.76
CA ILE A 93 42.22 -20.03 8.78
C ILE A 93 42.73 -21.31 9.46
N ASN A 94 43.92 -21.76 9.07
CA ASN A 94 44.64 -22.81 9.80
C ASN A 94 45.08 -22.24 11.16
N ASP A 95 44.93 -23.08 12.18
CA ASP A 95 45.26 -22.82 13.58
C ASP A 95 46.77 -22.56 13.72
N GLY A 96 47.17 -21.29 13.61
CA GLY A 96 48.58 -20.91 13.60
C GLY A 96 48.85 -19.52 13.01
N GLY A 97 48.52 -18.48 13.77
CA GLY A 97 49.12 -17.15 13.63
C GLY A 97 48.53 -16.24 12.54
N ILE A 98 47.45 -15.54 12.89
CA ILE A 98 47.29 -14.07 12.86
C ILE A 98 45.97 -13.79 13.61
N ASP A 99 46.12 -13.20 14.81
CA ASP A 99 45.14 -12.69 15.79
C ASP A 99 43.99 -13.61 16.24
N GLY A 100 43.85 -13.81 17.56
CA GLY A 100 42.80 -14.59 18.25
C GLY A 100 41.37 -14.04 18.14
N ILE A 101 41.02 -13.45 17.00
CA ILE A 101 39.74 -12.83 16.67
C ILE A 101 38.74 -13.92 16.26
N SER A 102 37.46 -13.81 16.62
CA SER A 102 36.44 -14.78 16.21
C SER A 102 36.09 -14.64 14.72
N CYS A 103 35.50 -15.68 14.10
CA CYS A 103 34.98 -15.57 12.73
C CYS A 103 33.96 -14.41 12.60
N GLU A 104 33.15 -14.17 13.63
CA GLU A 104 32.16 -13.07 13.65
C GLU A 104 32.87 -11.71 13.59
N GLN A 105 33.84 -11.47 14.48
CA GLN A 105 34.60 -10.21 14.50
C GLN A 105 35.40 -9.98 13.20
N TRP A 106 35.94 -11.05 12.61
CA TRP A 106 36.62 -10.96 11.32
C TRP A 106 35.63 -10.62 10.19
N LEU A 107 34.47 -11.27 10.15
CA LEU A 107 33.41 -10.98 9.16
C LEU A 107 32.85 -9.57 9.33
N GLU A 108 32.59 -9.10 10.55
CA GLU A 108 32.13 -7.72 10.80
C GLU A 108 33.09 -6.69 10.21
N LYS A 109 34.40 -6.95 10.30
CA LYS A 109 35.44 -6.07 9.76
C LYS A 109 35.58 -6.19 8.24
N GLU A 110 35.71 -7.40 7.71
CA GLU A 110 36.05 -7.63 6.30
C GLU A 110 34.84 -7.54 5.37
N ASP A 111 33.64 -7.82 5.87
CA ASP A 111 32.41 -7.60 5.11
C ASP A 111 31.85 -6.18 5.29
N ALA A 112 32.47 -5.31 6.08
CA ALA A 112 32.02 -3.92 6.21
C ALA A 112 31.93 -3.25 4.83
N VAL A 113 30.74 -2.76 4.49
CA VAL A 113 30.48 -2.14 3.19
C VAL A 113 30.61 -0.64 3.32
N GLU A 114 31.60 -0.09 2.64
CA GLU A 114 31.69 1.34 2.40
C GLU A 114 31.15 1.64 0.99
N TYR A 115 29.88 2.01 0.93
CA TYR A 115 29.23 2.43 -0.31
C TYR A 115 29.79 3.78 -0.77
N SER A 116 29.79 3.99 -2.08
CA SER A 116 30.30 5.21 -2.72
C SER A 116 29.53 6.48 -2.33
N ARG A 117 28.26 6.36 -1.94
CA ARG A 117 27.39 7.48 -1.58
C ARG A 117 26.88 7.33 -0.14
N ASP A 118 27.13 8.34 0.68
CA ASP A 118 26.54 8.48 2.01
C ASP A 118 25.26 9.33 1.90
N PHE A 119 24.10 8.67 2.00
CA PHE A 119 22.81 9.37 1.86
C PHE A 119 22.52 10.38 2.97
N LYS A 120 23.24 10.37 4.10
CA LYS A 120 23.10 11.43 5.12
C LYS A 120 23.71 12.75 4.65
N ARG A 121 24.75 12.68 3.80
CA ARG A 121 25.44 13.84 3.21
C ARG A 121 24.91 14.19 1.82
N GLU A 122 24.63 13.16 1.02
CA GLU A 122 24.18 13.25 -0.36
C GLU A 122 22.81 12.56 -0.50
N PRO A 123 21.72 13.22 -0.08
CA PRO A 123 20.39 12.63 0.02
C PRO A 123 19.86 12.18 -1.33
N VAL A 124 18.96 11.19 -1.34
CA VAL A 124 18.20 10.81 -2.54
C VAL A 124 17.37 12.00 -3.01
N LEU A 125 17.51 12.35 -4.30
CA LEU A 125 16.86 13.49 -4.92
C LEU A 125 15.66 13.05 -5.76
N VAL A 126 14.47 13.54 -5.43
CA VAL A 126 13.23 13.23 -6.17
C VAL A 126 12.56 14.51 -6.66
N SER A 127 12.32 14.60 -7.97
CA SER A 127 11.70 15.77 -8.61
C SER A 127 10.25 15.49 -9.03
N GLY A 128 9.46 16.56 -9.16
CA GLY A 128 8.07 16.49 -9.63
C GLY A 128 7.02 16.27 -8.53
N SER A 129 7.40 16.40 -7.26
CA SER A 129 6.52 16.42 -6.09
C SER A 129 7.17 17.25 -4.98
N GLU A 130 6.37 17.79 -4.07
CA GLU A 130 6.85 18.43 -2.84
C GLU A 130 7.01 17.41 -1.70
N LYS A 131 7.72 17.82 -0.63
CA LYS A 131 7.91 17.00 0.57
C LYS A 131 6.69 17.13 1.48
N GLU A 132 6.04 16.00 1.80
CA GLU A 132 4.79 15.94 2.58
C GLU A 132 4.96 15.22 3.95
N TRP A 133 6.18 14.82 4.33
CA TRP A 133 6.48 14.09 5.57
C TRP A 133 7.63 14.74 6.33
N ARG A 134 7.82 14.41 7.61
CA ARG A 134 8.88 14.99 8.45
C ARG A 134 10.20 14.22 8.37
N THR A 135 10.17 12.95 8.73
CA THR A 135 11.36 12.10 8.93
C THR A 135 11.43 10.93 7.94
N CYS A 136 12.64 10.52 7.59
CA CYS A 136 12.89 9.34 6.78
C CYS A 136 14.21 8.71 7.24
N ASP A 137 14.28 7.39 7.25
CA ASP A 137 15.47 6.65 7.70
C ASP A 137 16.67 6.85 6.77
N VAL A 138 16.41 7.25 5.52
CA VAL A 138 17.42 7.65 4.53
C VAL A 138 17.31 9.14 4.22
N GLY A 139 18.45 9.80 4.00
CA GLY A 139 18.45 11.19 3.55
C GLY A 139 17.71 11.32 2.22
N CYS A 140 16.70 12.19 2.19
CA CYS A 140 15.70 12.22 1.15
C CYS A 140 15.20 13.65 0.96
N GLN A 141 15.32 14.17 -0.26
CA GLN A 141 14.95 15.54 -0.61
C GLN A 141 14.05 15.53 -1.84
N PHE A 142 12.92 16.22 -1.72
CA PHE A 142 11.97 16.41 -2.80
C PHE A 142 11.96 17.86 -3.26
N GLY A 143 11.62 18.05 -4.53
CA GLY A 143 11.48 19.36 -5.16
C GLY A 143 12.48 19.56 -6.29
N PHE A 144 12.47 20.76 -6.86
CA PHE A 144 13.35 21.11 -7.96
C PHE A 144 14.71 21.61 -7.43
N ASN A 145 15.78 20.92 -7.80
CA ASN A 145 17.17 21.30 -7.47
C ASN A 145 17.92 21.73 -8.74
N PRO A 146 18.04 23.04 -9.02
CA PRO A 146 18.76 23.51 -10.19
C PRO A 146 20.24 23.10 -10.12
N GLY A 147 20.73 22.41 -11.15
CA GLY A 147 22.13 22.01 -11.27
C GLY A 147 22.46 20.61 -10.74
N GLN A 148 21.49 19.88 -10.20
CA GLN A 148 21.65 18.47 -9.81
C GLN A 148 20.68 17.59 -10.59
N GLN A 149 21.17 16.47 -11.13
CA GLN A 149 20.31 15.46 -11.74
C GLN A 149 19.59 14.68 -10.62
N PRO A 150 18.25 14.59 -10.62
CA PRO A 150 17.54 13.81 -9.62
C PRO A 150 17.74 12.32 -9.82
N ASP A 151 17.61 11.55 -8.75
CA ASP A 151 17.62 10.09 -8.79
C ASP A 151 16.29 9.55 -9.37
N ALA A 152 15.18 10.27 -9.13
CA ALA A 152 13.85 9.92 -9.62
C ALA A 152 12.99 11.15 -9.99
N ILE A 153 12.10 11.00 -10.98
CA ILE A 153 11.17 12.05 -11.45
C ILE A 153 9.76 11.48 -11.59
N PHE A 154 8.76 12.17 -11.04
CA PHE A 154 7.34 11.83 -11.22
C PHE A 154 6.80 12.18 -12.61
N GLY A 155 5.90 11.34 -13.14
CA GLY A 155 4.94 11.69 -14.19
C GLY A 155 5.47 11.75 -15.62
N SER A 156 6.77 11.52 -15.86
CA SER A 156 7.35 11.52 -17.21
C SER A 156 8.06 10.20 -17.51
N PRO A 157 7.57 9.36 -18.46
CA PRO A 157 8.24 8.12 -18.84
C PRO A 157 9.56 8.37 -19.59
N ASN A 158 10.43 7.34 -19.64
CA ASN A 158 11.66 7.32 -20.47
C ASN A 158 12.65 8.46 -20.20
N GLN A 159 13.04 8.66 -18.94
CA GLN A 159 13.99 9.71 -18.50
C GLN A 159 15.48 9.30 -18.63
N GLY A 160 15.80 8.33 -19.50
CA GLY A 160 17.17 7.87 -19.71
C GLY A 160 17.77 7.23 -18.45
N SER A 161 18.80 7.85 -17.87
CA SER A 161 19.49 7.37 -16.66
C SER A 161 18.72 7.63 -15.36
N VAL A 162 17.73 8.52 -15.38
CA VAL A 162 16.95 8.91 -14.20
C VAL A 162 15.73 8.00 -14.06
N ALA A 163 15.43 7.58 -12.82
CA ALA A 163 14.27 6.73 -12.60
C ALA A 163 12.96 7.50 -12.88
N SER A 164 12.10 6.93 -13.71
CA SER A 164 10.77 7.46 -13.99
C SER A 164 9.72 6.82 -13.09
N VAL A 165 8.98 7.65 -12.37
CA VAL A 165 8.01 7.22 -11.35
C VAL A 165 6.57 7.44 -11.82
N LEU A 166 5.78 6.37 -11.85
CA LEU A 166 4.32 6.42 -11.93
C LEU A 166 3.74 6.34 -10.53
N ARG A 167 2.97 7.35 -10.10
CA ARG A 167 2.21 7.33 -8.83
C ARG A 167 0.74 7.57 -9.10
N SER A 168 -0.11 6.64 -8.67
CA SER A 168 -1.56 6.74 -8.82
C SER A 168 -2.27 5.83 -7.84
N MET A 169 -3.33 6.32 -7.20
CA MET A 169 -4.20 5.49 -6.36
C MET A 169 -5.51 5.11 -7.08
N GLU A 170 -5.57 5.30 -8.40
CA GLU A 170 -6.72 5.00 -9.24
C GLU A 170 -6.61 3.61 -9.89
N SER A 171 -7.76 2.96 -10.09
CA SER A 171 -7.82 1.62 -10.68
C SER A 171 -7.34 1.59 -12.14
N SER A 172 -6.61 0.52 -12.50
CA SER A 172 -6.18 0.29 -13.88
C SER A 172 -7.34 0.02 -14.83
N HIS A 173 -8.51 -0.35 -14.30
CA HIS A 173 -9.72 -0.47 -15.07
C HIS A 173 -10.17 0.87 -15.65
N TYR A 174 -9.87 2.02 -15.02
CA TYR A 174 -10.19 3.35 -15.57
C TYR A 174 -9.01 3.98 -16.28
N TYR A 175 -7.81 3.76 -15.75
CA TYR A 175 -6.55 4.31 -16.23
C TYR A 175 -5.59 3.15 -16.55
N PRO A 176 -5.63 2.58 -17.77
CA PRO A 176 -4.88 1.38 -18.12
C PRO A 176 -3.37 1.48 -17.80
N GLU A 177 -2.80 2.69 -17.86
CA GLU A 177 -1.41 2.98 -17.47
C GLU A 177 -1.05 2.57 -16.03
N ASN A 178 -2.02 2.44 -15.13
CA ASN A 178 -1.78 2.00 -13.74
C ASN A 178 -1.58 0.49 -13.63
N ASN A 179 -1.85 -0.27 -14.71
CA ASN A 179 -1.43 -1.67 -14.78
C ASN A 179 0.10 -1.73 -14.83
N ILE A 180 0.71 -2.49 -13.91
CA ILE A 180 2.17 -2.53 -13.73
C ILE A 180 2.87 -2.89 -15.04
N ASP A 181 2.46 -3.95 -15.74
CA ASP A 181 3.10 -4.38 -16.98
C ASP A 181 3.00 -3.32 -18.08
N LEU A 182 1.85 -2.63 -18.18
CA LEU A 182 1.68 -1.54 -19.14
C LEU A 182 2.52 -0.32 -18.76
N ALA A 183 2.63 0.02 -17.48
CA ALA A 183 3.51 1.08 -17.00
C ALA A 183 4.96 0.80 -17.38
N ARG A 184 5.44 -0.45 -17.18
CA ARG A 184 6.78 -0.87 -17.60
C ARG A 184 6.98 -0.74 -19.10
N ARG A 185 6.03 -1.22 -19.91
CA ARG A 185 6.08 -1.07 -21.39
C ARG A 185 6.11 0.38 -21.84
N LYS A 186 5.49 1.30 -21.09
CA LYS A 186 5.54 2.74 -21.35
C LYS A 186 6.85 3.40 -20.91
N GLY A 187 7.69 2.70 -20.15
CA GLY A 187 9.02 3.18 -19.74
C GLY A 187 9.12 3.70 -18.30
N TYR A 188 8.16 3.39 -17.43
CA TYR A 188 8.26 3.67 -16.01
C TYR A 188 9.16 2.65 -15.30
N THR A 189 10.20 3.14 -14.63
CA THR A 189 11.16 2.30 -13.90
C THR A 189 10.79 2.14 -12.42
N VAL A 190 9.88 2.98 -11.89
CA VAL A 190 9.26 2.77 -10.58
C VAL A 190 7.74 2.93 -10.70
N VAL A 191 6.98 1.96 -10.21
CA VAL A 191 5.52 1.95 -10.20
C VAL A 191 5.02 2.00 -8.76
N MET A 192 4.13 2.95 -8.48
CA MET A 192 3.54 3.20 -7.18
C MET A 192 2.02 3.27 -7.31
N THR A 193 1.34 2.14 -7.14
CA THR A 193 -0.12 2.06 -7.19
C THR A 193 -0.71 1.37 -5.96
N THR A 194 -2.04 1.22 -5.90
CA THR A 194 -2.70 0.45 -4.83
C THR A 194 -2.28 -1.02 -4.82
N SER A 195 -1.78 -1.56 -5.93
CA SER A 195 -1.31 -2.93 -5.99
C SER A 195 -0.12 -3.14 -5.05
N LEU A 196 -0.21 -4.15 -4.18
CA LEU A 196 0.90 -4.54 -3.31
C LEU A 196 2.05 -5.21 -4.10
N SER A 197 1.84 -5.47 -5.40
CA SER A 197 2.87 -5.90 -6.36
C SER A 197 3.64 -4.74 -6.98
N SER A 198 3.26 -3.49 -6.70
CA SER A 198 4.04 -2.30 -7.07
C SER A 198 5.40 -2.29 -6.37
N ASP A 199 6.37 -1.55 -6.93
CA ASP A 199 7.67 -1.35 -6.27
C ASP A 199 7.50 -0.68 -4.91
N VAL A 200 6.63 0.34 -4.87
CA VAL A 200 6.26 1.06 -3.65
C VAL A 200 4.74 1.23 -3.60
N PRO A 201 4.01 0.31 -2.96
CA PRO A 201 2.54 0.37 -2.93
C PRO A 201 2.02 1.62 -2.20
N VAL A 202 0.90 2.16 -2.67
CA VAL A 202 0.22 3.34 -2.08
C VAL A 202 -1.24 2.96 -1.83
N GLY A 203 -1.54 2.54 -0.61
CA GLY A 203 -2.88 2.08 -0.19
C GLY A 203 -3.67 3.14 0.57
N TYR A 204 -4.98 2.93 0.69
CA TYR A 204 -5.92 3.79 1.45
C TYR A 204 -6.03 3.36 2.92
N PHE A 205 -4.92 2.98 3.53
CA PHE A 205 -4.89 2.52 4.92
C PHE A 205 -3.72 3.10 5.67
N SER A 206 -3.97 3.54 6.90
CA SER A 206 -2.98 4.08 7.81
C SER A 206 -3.58 4.19 9.21
N TRP A 207 -2.77 3.97 10.24
CA TRP A 207 -3.16 4.25 11.62
C TRP A 207 -3.30 5.76 11.89
N ALA A 208 -2.52 6.59 11.18
CA ALA A 208 -2.54 8.05 11.34
C ALA A 208 -3.80 8.69 10.72
N GLU A 209 -4.27 8.16 9.59
CA GLU A 209 -5.40 8.73 8.83
C GLU A 209 -6.75 8.14 9.25
N TYR A 210 -6.76 6.88 9.70
CA TYR A 210 -7.98 6.17 10.03
C TYR A 210 -7.94 5.70 11.49
N ASP A 211 -8.86 6.23 12.31
CA ASP A 211 -9.11 5.69 13.66
C ASP A 211 -9.84 4.34 13.58
N ILE A 212 -9.13 3.33 13.08
CA ILE A 212 -9.65 1.98 12.84
C ILE A 212 -10.07 1.33 14.15
N MET A 213 -9.53 1.75 15.29
CA MET A 213 -9.88 1.24 16.61
C MET A 213 -10.91 2.11 17.34
N ALA A 214 -11.52 3.10 16.67
CA ALA A 214 -12.59 3.92 17.23
C ALA A 214 -13.69 3.06 17.89
N PRO A 215 -14.22 3.46 19.06
CA PRO A 215 -15.25 2.72 19.77
C PRO A 215 -16.53 2.54 18.93
N VAL A 216 -17.09 1.33 18.97
CA VAL A 216 -18.33 1.00 18.26
C VAL A 216 -19.50 1.74 18.91
N GLN A 217 -20.21 2.54 18.11
CA GLN A 217 -21.42 3.24 18.56
C GLN A 217 -22.69 2.38 18.37
N PRO A 218 -23.76 2.62 19.17
CA PRO A 218 -25.06 1.99 18.97
C PRO A 218 -25.60 2.20 17.55
N LYS A 219 -26.17 1.15 16.96
CA LYS A 219 -26.77 1.22 15.61
C LYS A 219 -28.23 1.64 15.75
N THR A 220 -28.54 2.88 15.41
CA THR A 220 -29.85 3.50 15.67
C THR A 220 -30.74 3.60 14.43
N GLU A 221 -30.19 3.46 13.23
CA GLU A 221 -30.97 3.62 12.00
C GLU A 221 -31.84 2.37 11.72
N PRO A 222 -33.08 2.56 11.25
CA PRO A 222 -33.99 1.45 10.97
C PRO A 222 -33.65 0.72 9.66
N ALA A 223 -33.00 1.41 8.71
CA ALA A 223 -32.47 0.77 7.51
C ALA A 223 -31.23 -0.06 7.88
N LEU A 224 -31.07 -1.23 7.25
CA LEU A 224 -29.98 -2.15 7.59
C LEU A 224 -28.63 -1.57 7.19
N ALA A 225 -28.58 -0.93 6.01
CA ALA A 225 -27.33 -0.45 5.43
C ALA A 225 -27.44 0.99 4.92
N ALA A 226 -26.28 1.63 4.80
CA ALA A 226 -26.12 2.90 4.10
C ALA A 226 -25.16 2.77 2.92
N ALA A 227 -25.43 3.55 1.87
CA ALA A 227 -24.64 3.59 0.64
C ALA A 227 -24.23 5.02 0.28
N PHE A 228 -22.95 5.24 0.03
CA PHE A 228 -22.38 6.52 -0.41
C PHE A 228 -21.75 6.36 -1.79
N ILE A 229 -22.59 6.10 -2.80
CA ILE A 229 -22.15 5.82 -4.18
C ILE A 229 -22.55 6.98 -5.08
N SER A 230 -21.55 7.64 -5.67
CA SER A 230 -21.78 8.81 -6.56
C SER A 230 -21.38 8.57 -8.01
N ASN A 231 -20.50 7.61 -8.29
CA ASN A 231 -20.18 7.22 -9.66
C ASN A 231 -21.14 6.11 -10.12
N CYS A 232 -22.18 6.45 -10.88
CA CYS A 232 -23.16 5.45 -11.32
C CYS A 232 -22.71 4.65 -12.55
N GLY A 233 -21.59 5.02 -13.18
CA GLY A 233 -21.01 4.36 -14.36
C GLY A 233 -19.85 3.44 -14.01
N ALA A 234 -19.94 2.72 -12.89
CA ALA A 234 -18.84 1.88 -12.43
C ALA A 234 -18.51 0.74 -13.40
N ARG A 235 -17.23 0.39 -13.55
CA ARG A 235 -16.75 -0.73 -14.40
C ARG A 235 -16.84 -2.07 -13.66
N ASN A 236 -17.96 -2.32 -12.99
CA ASN A 236 -18.30 -3.58 -12.31
C ASN A 236 -19.82 -3.71 -12.11
N PHE A 237 -20.26 -4.73 -11.36
CA PHE A 237 -21.68 -5.04 -11.15
C PHE A 237 -22.30 -4.39 -9.89
N ARG A 238 -21.66 -3.37 -9.30
CA ARG A 238 -22.04 -2.87 -7.98
C ARG A 238 -23.45 -2.26 -7.90
N LEU A 239 -23.92 -1.62 -8.97
CA LEU A 239 -25.27 -1.05 -8.99
C LEU A 239 -26.32 -2.14 -9.15
N GLN A 240 -26.04 -3.16 -9.98
CA GLN A 240 -26.89 -4.34 -10.08
C GLN A 240 -26.99 -5.04 -8.73
N ALA A 241 -25.88 -5.15 -7.98
CA ALA A 241 -25.88 -5.70 -6.63
C ALA A 241 -26.73 -4.85 -5.67
N LEU A 242 -26.62 -3.51 -5.71
CA LEU A 242 -27.48 -2.60 -4.94
C LEU A 242 -28.96 -2.83 -5.25
N ASP A 243 -29.35 -2.80 -6.53
CA ASP A 243 -30.72 -3.06 -6.99
C ASP A 243 -31.25 -4.41 -6.49
N ALA A 244 -30.43 -5.45 -6.57
CA ALA A 244 -30.81 -6.80 -6.17
C ALA A 244 -30.96 -6.92 -4.65
N LEU A 245 -30.09 -6.28 -3.84
CA LEU A 245 -30.26 -6.20 -2.39
C LEU A 245 -31.58 -5.50 -2.00
N GLU A 246 -31.90 -4.38 -2.65
CA GLU A 246 -33.16 -3.66 -2.43
C GLU A 246 -34.38 -4.52 -2.79
N LYS A 247 -34.36 -5.22 -3.94
CA LYS A 247 -35.42 -6.16 -4.36
C LYS A 247 -35.59 -7.33 -3.42
N LEU A 248 -34.50 -7.78 -2.78
CA LEU A 248 -34.52 -8.80 -1.73
C LEU A 248 -34.97 -8.23 -0.38
N ASN A 249 -35.54 -7.02 -0.34
CA ASN A 249 -36.08 -6.37 0.85
C ASN A 249 -35.01 -6.09 1.92
N VAL A 250 -33.78 -5.77 1.51
CA VAL A 250 -32.78 -5.12 2.37
C VAL A 250 -33.02 -3.61 2.28
N LYS A 251 -33.46 -2.98 3.37
CA LYS A 251 -33.64 -1.52 3.41
C LYS A 251 -32.29 -0.83 3.41
N ILE A 252 -32.04 -0.01 2.38
CA ILE A 252 -30.78 0.69 2.16
C ILE A 252 -31.05 2.18 2.03
N ASP A 253 -30.34 2.98 2.84
CA ASP A 253 -30.34 4.44 2.73
C ASP A 253 -29.16 4.89 1.85
N SER A 254 -29.47 5.45 0.69
CA SER A 254 -28.51 5.90 -0.33
C SER A 254 -28.35 7.42 -0.27
N TYR A 255 -27.17 7.85 0.16
CA TYR A 255 -26.79 9.26 0.36
C TYR A 255 -26.02 9.83 -0.84
N GLY A 256 -25.36 8.97 -1.62
CA GLY A 256 -24.63 9.37 -2.82
C GLY A 256 -25.54 9.73 -4.01
N SER A 257 -24.95 10.15 -5.12
CA SER A 257 -25.71 10.54 -6.33
C SER A 257 -26.49 9.40 -6.99
N CYS A 258 -26.11 8.14 -6.75
CA CYS A 258 -26.83 6.96 -7.25
C CYS A 258 -27.94 6.56 -6.27
N HIS A 259 -29.14 6.25 -6.79
CA HIS A 259 -30.39 5.99 -6.06
C HIS A 259 -30.90 7.17 -5.21
N ARG A 260 -30.02 7.80 -4.42
CA ARG A 260 -30.22 9.06 -3.69
C ARG A 260 -31.59 9.19 -3.02
N ASN A 261 -31.91 8.28 -2.10
CA ASN A 261 -33.16 8.31 -1.34
C ASN A 261 -33.02 9.06 0.02
N ARG A 262 -31.81 9.53 0.36
CA ARG A 262 -31.51 10.43 1.48
C ARG A 262 -30.73 11.66 1.01
N ASP A 263 -30.72 12.71 1.84
CA ASP A 263 -29.88 13.89 1.58
C ASP A 263 -28.42 13.60 1.91
N GLY A 264 -27.55 13.75 0.92
CA GLY A 264 -26.11 13.50 1.03
C GLY A 264 -25.32 14.59 1.76
N ARG A 265 -25.94 15.68 2.21
CA ARG A 265 -25.29 16.74 3.00
C ARG A 265 -25.07 16.32 4.46
N VAL A 266 -24.31 15.25 4.66
CA VAL A 266 -24.00 14.67 5.95
C VAL A 266 -22.52 14.32 6.04
N ASP A 267 -21.99 14.25 7.26
CA ASP A 267 -20.70 13.60 7.47
C ASP A 267 -20.86 12.09 7.26
N LYS A 268 -20.03 11.53 6.38
CA LYS A 268 -20.13 10.12 5.97
C LYS A 268 -19.84 9.17 7.14
N VAL A 269 -18.73 9.36 7.85
CA VAL A 269 -18.30 8.44 8.90
C VAL A 269 -19.24 8.51 10.10
N GLU A 270 -19.62 9.72 10.53
CA GLU A 270 -20.60 9.92 11.60
C GLU A 270 -21.97 9.35 11.26
N THR A 271 -22.37 9.39 9.99
CA THR A 271 -23.59 8.74 9.53
C THR A 271 -23.47 7.22 9.57
N LEU A 272 -22.39 6.67 9.03
CA LEU A 272 -22.14 5.22 9.02
C LEU A 272 -22.09 4.60 10.42
N LYS A 273 -21.67 5.36 11.45
CA LYS A 273 -21.66 4.88 12.84
C LYS A 273 -23.02 4.38 13.31
N ARG A 274 -24.12 4.90 12.77
CA ARG A 274 -25.49 4.55 13.16
C ARG A 274 -26.08 3.36 12.39
N TYR A 275 -25.42 2.85 11.36
CA TYR A 275 -25.87 1.72 10.54
C TYR A 275 -25.19 0.42 10.92
N LYS A 276 -25.89 -0.71 10.72
CA LYS A 276 -25.30 -2.04 10.93
C LYS A 276 -24.30 -2.42 9.83
N PHE A 277 -24.62 -2.02 8.60
CA PHE A 277 -23.84 -2.31 7.40
C PHE A 277 -23.51 -1.04 6.62
N SER A 278 -22.33 -1.04 5.99
CA SER A 278 -21.91 0.00 5.04
C SER A 278 -21.65 -0.66 3.69
N LEU A 279 -22.25 -0.16 2.61
CA LEU A 279 -21.97 -0.67 1.27
C LEU A 279 -20.66 -0.08 0.76
N ALA A 280 -19.57 -0.78 1.02
CA ALA A 280 -18.21 -0.44 0.58
C ALA A 280 -17.97 -0.94 -0.84
N PHE A 281 -18.74 -0.41 -1.79
CA PHE A 281 -18.72 -0.84 -3.18
C PHE A 281 -17.72 -0.04 -4.02
N GLU A 282 -16.68 -0.71 -4.48
CA GLU A 282 -15.61 -0.12 -5.30
C GLU A 282 -16.03 0.15 -6.74
N ASN A 283 -15.26 1.00 -7.42
CA ASN A 283 -15.53 1.41 -8.80
C ASN A 283 -15.17 0.33 -9.84
N SER A 284 -14.41 -0.69 -9.45
CA SER A 284 -13.89 -1.79 -10.25
C SER A 284 -13.53 -2.97 -9.34
N ASN A 285 -13.37 -4.15 -9.92
CA ASN A 285 -12.95 -5.36 -9.21
C ASN A 285 -11.50 -5.66 -9.58
N GLU A 286 -10.56 -5.07 -8.86
CA GLU A 286 -9.12 -5.19 -9.12
C GLU A 286 -8.40 -5.66 -7.85
N GLU A 287 -7.39 -6.54 -7.99
CA GLU A 287 -6.57 -6.98 -6.86
C GLU A 287 -5.99 -5.77 -6.13
N ASP A 288 -6.13 -5.74 -4.81
CA ASP A 288 -5.65 -4.67 -3.91
C ASP A 288 -6.30 -3.31 -4.03
N TYR A 289 -7.24 -3.14 -4.94
CA TYR A 289 -7.99 -1.90 -5.04
C TYR A 289 -9.04 -1.85 -3.92
N VAL A 290 -8.55 -1.55 -2.71
CA VAL A 290 -9.33 -1.39 -1.48
C VAL A 290 -9.16 0.04 -1.00
N THR A 291 -10.23 0.82 -1.06
CA THR A 291 -10.18 2.27 -0.89
C THR A 291 -10.71 2.71 0.48
N GLU A 292 -10.86 4.03 0.66
CA GLU A 292 -11.41 4.66 1.85
C GLU A 292 -12.79 4.09 2.21
N LYS A 293 -13.55 3.55 1.25
CA LYS A 293 -14.88 2.96 1.47
C LYS A 293 -14.83 1.82 2.48
N PHE A 294 -13.83 0.95 2.36
CA PHE A 294 -13.66 -0.18 3.28
C PHE A 294 -13.17 0.31 4.64
N PHE A 295 -12.09 1.08 4.67
CA PHE A 295 -11.47 1.52 5.93
C PHE A 295 -12.36 2.47 6.74
N GLN A 296 -13.10 3.38 6.11
CA GLN A 296 -14.09 4.23 6.80
C GLN A 296 -15.24 3.41 7.40
N SER A 297 -15.59 2.27 6.80
CA SER A 297 -16.56 1.34 7.38
C SER A 297 -16.03 0.71 8.67
N LEU A 298 -14.73 0.35 8.68
CA LEU A 298 -14.06 -0.14 9.88
C LEU A 298 -14.00 0.95 10.96
N VAL A 299 -13.63 2.19 10.62
CA VAL A 299 -13.64 3.34 11.55
C VAL A 299 -15.01 3.51 12.18
N ALA A 300 -16.08 3.53 11.38
CA ALA A 300 -17.45 3.67 11.86
C ALA A 300 -17.95 2.47 12.71
N GLY A 301 -17.19 1.38 12.79
CA GLY A 301 -17.58 0.17 13.53
C GLY A 301 -18.84 -0.46 12.95
N THR A 302 -18.97 -0.47 11.63
CA THR A 302 -20.05 -1.11 10.87
C THR A 302 -19.45 -2.24 10.04
N ILE A 303 -20.24 -3.26 9.70
CA ILE A 303 -19.77 -4.37 8.86
C ILE A 303 -19.77 -3.89 7.39
N PRO A 304 -18.62 -3.76 6.71
CA PRO A 304 -18.59 -3.49 5.28
C PRO A 304 -19.18 -4.65 4.48
N VAL A 305 -20.07 -4.33 3.55
CA VAL A 305 -20.52 -5.20 2.45
C VAL A 305 -19.80 -4.75 1.19
N VAL A 306 -19.02 -5.64 0.60
CA VAL A 306 -18.01 -5.30 -0.42
C VAL A 306 -18.40 -5.86 -1.78
N VAL A 307 -18.29 -5.01 -2.80
CA VAL A 307 -18.13 -5.38 -4.20
C VAL A 307 -16.83 -4.69 -4.63
N GLY A 308 -15.78 -5.42 -4.98
CA GLY A 308 -14.48 -4.82 -5.24
C GLY A 308 -13.35 -5.83 -5.38
N ALA A 309 -12.25 -5.60 -4.66
CA ALA A 309 -11.05 -6.43 -4.75
C ALA A 309 -11.35 -7.92 -4.42
N PRO A 310 -10.99 -8.85 -5.32
CA PRO A 310 -11.28 -10.28 -5.12
C PRO A 310 -10.58 -10.87 -3.89
N ASN A 311 -9.48 -10.25 -3.46
CA ASN A 311 -8.68 -10.62 -2.31
C ASN A 311 -8.98 -9.78 -1.04
N ILE A 312 -10.15 -9.14 -0.94
CA ILE A 312 -10.53 -8.27 0.21
C ILE A 312 -10.30 -8.90 1.59
N LYS A 313 -10.37 -10.23 1.70
CA LYS A 313 -10.07 -10.97 2.94
C LYS A 313 -8.69 -10.64 3.52
N GLU A 314 -7.71 -10.33 2.67
CA GLU A 314 -6.34 -9.98 3.06
C GLU A 314 -6.23 -8.58 3.70
N PHE A 315 -7.24 -7.74 3.47
CA PHE A 315 -7.36 -6.38 4.01
C PHE A 315 -8.31 -6.31 5.22
N ALA A 316 -8.96 -7.41 5.58
CA ALA A 316 -9.94 -7.44 6.66
C ALA A 316 -9.26 -7.65 8.03
N PRO A 317 -9.70 -6.95 9.10
CA PRO A 317 -9.13 -7.12 10.43
C PRO A 317 -9.40 -8.51 11.02
N SER A 318 -10.52 -9.13 10.67
CA SER A 318 -10.84 -10.52 10.98
C SER A 318 -11.71 -11.17 9.88
N PRO A 319 -11.77 -12.51 9.77
CA PRO A 319 -12.56 -13.19 8.75
C PRO A 319 -14.06 -12.85 8.76
N ASP A 320 -14.63 -12.59 9.93
CA ASP A 320 -16.07 -12.32 10.10
C ASP A 320 -16.41 -10.82 10.08
N SER A 321 -15.43 -9.95 9.83
CA SER A 321 -15.59 -8.50 9.90
C SER A 321 -16.22 -7.85 8.67
N PHE A 322 -16.47 -8.61 7.60
CA PHE A 322 -17.00 -8.11 6.34
C PHE A 322 -17.89 -9.15 5.65
N LEU A 323 -18.69 -8.68 4.69
CA LEU A 323 -19.44 -9.52 3.76
C LEU A 323 -18.95 -9.20 2.35
N HIS A 324 -18.69 -10.21 1.51
CA HIS A 324 -18.16 -10.00 0.16
C HIS A 324 -19.10 -10.60 -0.87
N ILE A 325 -19.60 -9.74 -1.75
CA ILE A 325 -20.32 -10.11 -2.96
C ILE A 325 -19.26 -10.20 -4.05
N LYS A 326 -18.68 -11.39 -4.24
CA LYS A 326 -17.59 -11.62 -5.19
C LYS A 326 -18.12 -11.62 -6.62
N GLU A 327 -19.28 -12.22 -6.80
CA GLU A 327 -20.03 -12.28 -8.05
C GLU A 327 -21.51 -12.02 -7.81
N PHE A 328 -22.24 -11.73 -8.89
CA PHE A 328 -23.65 -11.36 -8.79
C PHE A 328 -24.54 -12.47 -8.17
N SER A 329 -24.17 -13.74 -8.35
CA SER A 329 -24.81 -14.90 -7.72
C SER A 329 -24.78 -14.87 -6.19
N ASP A 330 -23.82 -14.16 -5.57
CA ASP A 330 -23.69 -14.09 -4.11
C ASP A 330 -24.73 -13.15 -3.46
N VAL A 331 -25.38 -12.27 -4.23
CA VAL A 331 -26.23 -11.21 -3.66
C VAL A 331 -27.35 -11.78 -2.78
N GLU A 332 -27.95 -12.91 -3.17
CA GLU A 332 -29.03 -13.52 -2.38
C GLU A 332 -28.53 -14.09 -1.05
N SER A 333 -27.39 -14.79 -1.05
CA SER A 333 -26.82 -15.35 0.18
C SER A 333 -26.31 -14.25 1.12
N ILE A 334 -25.79 -13.16 0.56
CA ILE A 334 -25.36 -11.99 1.31
C ILE A 334 -26.54 -11.23 1.90
N ALA A 335 -27.64 -11.05 1.15
CA ALA A 335 -28.87 -10.46 1.68
C ALA A 335 -29.43 -11.27 2.87
N LYS A 336 -29.42 -12.61 2.75
CA LYS A 336 -29.80 -13.52 3.84
C LYS A 336 -28.89 -13.33 5.06
N SER A 337 -27.58 -13.25 4.84
CA SER A 337 -26.58 -13.04 5.90
C SER A 337 -26.76 -11.68 6.60
N MET A 338 -27.01 -10.61 5.85
CA MET A 338 -27.27 -9.28 6.41
C MET A 338 -28.49 -9.27 7.33
N LYS A 339 -29.61 -9.89 6.90
CA LYS A 339 -30.83 -10.00 7.72
C LYS A 339 -30.60 -10.85 8.96
N TYR A 340 -29.95 -12.02 8.80
CA TYR A 340 -29.62 -12.90 9.90
C TYR A 340 -28.77 -12.18 10.97
N LEU A 341 -27.70 -11.51 10.56
CA LEU A 341 -26.87 -10.71 11.47
C LEU A 341 -27.66 -9.56 12.10
N ALA A 342 -28.53 -8.88 11.33
CA ALA A 342 -29.36 -7.80 11.86
C ALA A 342 -30.33 -8.27 12.95
N GLU A 343 -30.87 -9.48 12.84
CA GLU A 343 -31.80 -10.10 13.80
C GLU A 343 -31.10 -10.77 15.00
N ASN A 344 -29.79 -11.01 14.91
CA ASN A 344 -29.01 -11.73 15.93
C ASN A 344 -27.87 -10.86 16.51
N PRO A 345 -28.15 -9.99 17.51
CA PRO A 345 -27.17 -9.07 18.08
C PRO A 345 -25.88 -9.73 18.57
N LYS A 346 -25.97 -10.94 19.14
CA LYS A 346 -24.77 -11.68 19.59
C LYS A 346 -23.81 -11.99 18.44
N ILE A 347 -24.34 -12.43 17.31
CA ILE A 347 -23.54 -12.80 16.14
C ILE A 347 -23.03 -11.55 15.43
N TYR A 348 -23.85 -10.51 15.32
CA TYR A 348 -23.42 -9.21 14.84
C TYR A 348 -22.24 -8.64 15.64
N ASN A 349 -22.33 -8.69 16.97
CA ASN A 349 -21.25 -8.22 17.85
C ASN A 349 -19.98 -9.07 17.72
N GLN A 350 -20.10 -10.37 17.38
CA GLN A 350 -18.96 -11.23 17.11
C GLN A 350 -18.17 -10.75 15.87
N SER A 351 -18.85 -10.31 14.81
CA SER A 351 -18.21 -9.72 13.63
C SER A 351 -17.41 -8.44 13.94
N LEU A 352 -17.75 -7.72 15.00
CA LEU A 352 -17.04 -6.52 15.46
C LEU A 352 -16.10 -6.79 16.64
N ARG A 353 -15.92 -8.06 17.05
CA ARG A 353 -15.13 -8.42 18.23
C ARG A 353 -13.67 -7.95 18.15
N TRP A 354 -13.11 -7.90 16.94
CA TRP A 354 -11.76 -7.40 16.67
C TRP A 354 -11.53 -5.95 17.13
N LYS A 355 -12.58 -5.14 17.31
CA LYS A 355 -12.48 -3.79 17.90
C LYS A 355 -12.06 -3.79 19.37
N TYR A 356 -12.24 -4.92 20.06
CA TYR A 356 -11.94 -5.08 21.48
C TYR A 356 -10.72 -5.97 21.69
N ASP A 357 -10.65 -7.09 20.97
CA ASP A 357 -9.55 -8.05 21.11
C ASP A 357 -8.31 -7.64 20.29
N GLY A 358 -8.46 -6.67 19.40
CA GLY A 358 -7.46 -6.27 18.42
C GLY A 358 -7.64 -7.00 17.07
N PRO A 359 -7.14 -6.41 15.97
CA PRO A 359 -7.17 -7.03 14.66
C PRO A 359 -6.11 -8.13 14.54
N SER A 360 -6.25 -8.97 13.51
CA SER A 360 -5.26 -10.01 13.20
C SER A 360 -3.87 -9.45 12.94
N GLU A 361 -2.83 -10.26 13.21
CA GLU A 361 -1.43 -9.89 12.94
C GLU A 361 -1.18 -9.62 11.46
N SER A 362 -1.87 -10.33 10.55
CA SER A 362 -1.82 -10.05 9.11
C SER A 362 -2.34 -8.66 8.77
N PHE A 363 -3.42 -8.23 9.44
CA PHE A 363 -3.96 -6.89 9.23
C PHE A 363 -3.03 -5.82 9.78
N LYS A 364 -2.46 -6.02 10.97
CA LYS A 364 -1.43 -5.11 11.52
C LYS A 364 -0.24 -5.00 10.57
N ALA A 365 0.33 -6.13 10.16
CA ALA A 365 1.43 -6.18 9.20
C ALA A 365 1.12 -5.48 7.87
N LEU A 366 -0.14 -5.48 7.40
CA LEU A 366 -0.55 -4.70 6.25
C LEU A 366 -0.56 -3.20 6.57
N VAL A 367 -1.29 -2.77 7.60
CA VAL A 367 -1.50 -1.34 7.92
C VAL A 367 -0.20 -0.66 8.35
N ASP A 368 0.69 -1.37 9.05
CA ASP A 368 1.99 -0.87 9.48
C ASP A 368 2.91 -0.48 8.33
N MET A 369 2.64 -0.94 7.10
CA MET A 369 3.37 -0.46 5.91
C MET A 369 3.23 1.07 5.76
N ALA A 370 2.10 1.64 6.19
CA ALA A 370 1.83 3.07 6.12
C ALA A 370 2.41 3.86 7.28
N ALA A 371 3.02 3.21 8.28
CA ALA A 371 3.80 3.90 9.31
C ALA A 371 5.00 4.67 8.69
N VAL A 372 5.43 4.27 7.49
CA VAL A 372 6.38 5.02 6.68
C VAL A 372 5.65 5.60 5.47
N HIS A 373 5.67 6.94 5.37
CA HIS A 373 5.07 7.67 4.27
C HIS A 373 5.55 7.13 2.91
N SER A 374 4.65 7.02 1.93
CA SER A 374 4.95 6.41 0.62
C SER A 374 6.15 7.07 -0.10
N SER A 375 6.30 8.39 0.03
CA SER A 375 7.45 9.13 -0.51
C SER A 375 8.78 8.80 0.19
N CYS A 376 8.78 8.55 1.51
CA CYS A 376 9.98 8.05 2.19
C CYS A 376 10.30 6.62 1.73
N ARG A 377 9.27 5.75 1.59
CA ARG A 377 9.46 4.41 1.03
C ARG A 377 10.02 4.43 -0.40
N LEU A 378 9.66 5.43 -1.21
CA LEU A 378 10.31 5.67 -2.51
C LEU A 378 11.80 5.98 -2.37
N CYS A 379 12.19 6.87 -1.44
CA CYS A 379 13.61 7.14 -1.19
C CYS A 379 14.36 5.89 -0.70
N ILE A 380 13.77 5.09 0.20
CA ILE A 380 14.36 3.82 0.66
C ILE A 380 14.54 2.86 -0.53
N HIS A 381 13.53 2.73 -1.38
CA HIS A 381 13.59 1.91 -2.59
C HIS A 381 14.73 2.38 -3.52
N MET A 382 14.80 3.68 -3.81
CA MET A 382 15.84 4.26 -4.67
C MET A 382 17.23 4.06 -4.09
N ALA A 383 17.42 4.32 -2.80
CA ALA A 383 18.69 4.12 -2.10
C ALA A 383 19.10 2.64 -2.14
N THR A 384 18.15 1.71 -1.94
CA THR A 384 18.41 0.26 -2.07
C THR A 384 18.84 -0.10 -3.48
N VAL A 385 18.14 0.38 -4.51
CA VAL A 385 18.51 0.14 -5.93
C VAL A 385 19.90 0.71 -6.26
N ILE A 386 20.26 1.88 -5.72
CA ILE A 386 21.59 2.48 -5.91
C ILE A 386 22.67 1.59 -5.29
N HIS A 387 22.49 1.15 -4.04
CA HIS A 387 23.42 0.24 -3.37
C HIS A 387 23.53 -1.10 -4.09
N GLU A 388 22.43 -1.69 -4.56
CA GLU A 388 22.42 -2.94 -5.32
C GLU A 388 23.19 -2.83 -6.64
N LYS A 389 23.10 -1.69 -7.34
CA LYS A 389 23.90 -1.45 -8.55
C LYS A 389 25.39 -1.44 -8.24
N GLU A 390 25.81 -0.82 -7.13
CA GLU A 390 27.21 -0.80 -6.71
C GLU A 390 27.71 -2.20 -6.31
N GLU A 391 26.86 -2.97 -5.65
CA GLU A 391 27.15 -4.34 -5.21
C GLU A 391 27.35 -5.34 -6.35
N ASN A 392 26.84 -5.03 -7.54
CA ASN A 392 27.10 -5.81 -8.74
C ASN A 392 28.52 -5.61 -9.28
N SER A 393 29.30 -4.67 -8.75
CA SER A 393 30.68 -4.42 -9.15
C SER A 393 31.66 -5.50 -8.64
N PRO A 394 32.83 -5.67 -9.30
CA PRO A 394 33.80 -6.70 -8.91
C PRO A 394 34.34 -6.59 -7.49
N ARG A 395 34.34 -5.37 -6.89
CA ARG A 395 34.79 -5.14 -5.51
C ARG A 395 33.91 -5.92 -4.53
N PHE A 396 32.60 -5.88 -4.73
CA PHE A 396 31.62 -6.46 -3.81
C PHE A 396 31.44 -7.96 -4.00
N LYS A 397 31.68 -8.48 -5.22
CA LYS A 397 31.69 -9.92 -5.50
C LYS A 397 32.82 -10.68 -4.81
N LYS A 398 33.85 -9.97 -4.29
CA LYS A 398 34.98 -10.56 -3.58
C LYS A 398 34.79 -10.62 -2.06
N ARG A 399 33.67 -10.12 -1.54
CA ARG A 399 33.40 -10.12 -0.10
C ARG A 399 33.33 -11.56 0.42
N PRO A 400 33.94 -11.84 1.58
CA PRO A 400 34.00 -13.20 2.09
C PRO A 400 32.62 -13.76 2.44
N CYS A 401 31.74 -12.97 3.06
CA CYS A 401 30.36 -13.32 3.45
C CYS A 401 30.19 -14.56 4.35
N LYS A 402 31.28 -15.29 4.60
CA LYS A 402 31.36 -16.47 5.46
C LYS A 402 32.82 -16.73 5.86
N CYS A 403 33.00 -17.38 7.00
CA CYS A 403 34.30 -17.74 7.57
C CYS A 403 34.24 -19.19 8.04
N SER A 404 35.23 -20.01 7.67
CA SER A 404 35.28 -21.42 8.05
C SER A 404 36.44 -21.69 9.01
N ARG A 405 36.15 -22.38 10.12
CA ARG A 405 37.13 -22.87 11.09
C ARG A 405 36.86 -24.35 11.36
N GLY A 406 37.78 -25.22 10.90
CA GLY A 406 37.56 -26.67 10.94
C GLY A 406 36.36 -27.07 10.07
N SER A 407 35.42 -27.82 10.64
CA SER A 407 34.18 -28.26 9.97
C SER A 407 33.02 -27.25 10.07
N GLU A 408 33.18 -26.19 10.85
CA GLU A 408 32.13 -25.19 11.06
C GLU A 408 32.33 -23.99 10.14
N THR A 409 31.23 -23.51 9.55
CA THR A 409 31.22 -22.28 8.75
C THR A 409 30.24 -21.28 9.36
N MET A 410 30.72 -20.09 9.64
CA MET A 410 29.91 -18.92 10.00
C MET A 410 29.47 -18.20 8.73
N TYR A 411 28.17 -17.96 8.59
CA TYR A 411 27.57 -17.16 7.54
C TYR A 411 27.22 -15.78 8.07
N HIS A 412 27.53 -14.74 7.30
CA HIS A 412 27.18 -13.35 7.59
C HIS A 412 25.98 -12.93 6.75
N LEU A 413 24.91 -12.50 7.41
CA LEU A 413 23.69 -12.00 6.78
C LEU A 413 23.42 -10.57 7.24
N TYR A 414 22.65 -9.85 6.44
CA TYR A 414 22.19 -8.49 6.72
C TYR A 414 20.68 -8.49 6.89
N ILE A 415 20.19 -7.88 7.98
CA ILE A 415 18.76 -7.81 8.29
C ILE A 415 18.35 -6.37 8.60
N ARG A 416 17.20 -5.93 8.10
CA ARG A 416 16.58 -4.67 8.52
C ARG A 416 15.09 -4.83 8.77
N GLU A 417 14.52 -3.95 9.58
CA GLU A 417 13.07 -3.83 9.68
C GLU A 417 12.49 -3.24 8.39
N ARG A 418 11.37 -3.79 7.90
CA ARG A 418 10.63 -3.20 6.77
C ARG A 418 10.30 -1.74 7.05
N GLY A 419 10.69 -0.85 6.13
CA GLY A 419 10.48 0.60 6.27
C GLY A 419 11.69 1.34 6.84
N ARG A 420 12.77 0.63 7.20
CA ARG A 420 14.09 1.19 7.46
C ARG A 420 15.03 0.93 6.27
N PHE A 421 16.09 1.72 6.20
CA PHE A 421 17.13 1.60 5.19
C PHE A 421 18.34 0.85 5.73
N GLU A 422 18.80 1.21 6.92
CA GLU A 422 20.03 0.69 7.53
C GLU A 422 19.92 -0.79 7.89
N MET A 423 20.99 -1.54 7.62
CA MET A 423 21.06 -2.99 7.85
C MET A 423 21.84 -3.32 9.12
N GLN A 424 21.45 -4.40 9.77
CA GLN A 424 22.13 -4.98 10.93
C GLN A 424 22.82 -6.29 10.53
N SER A 425 24.06 -6.47 10.99
CA SER A 425 24.77 -7.74 10.84
C SER A 425 24.25 -8.80 11.81
N ILE A 426 23.98 -9.99 11.27
CA ILE A 426 23.70 -11.20 12.03
C ILE A 426 24.51 -12.37 11.50
N PHE A 427 24.73 -13.37 12.36
CA PHE A 427 25.61 -14.49 12.08
C PHE A 427 24.94 -15.83 12.35
N LEU A 428 25.12 -16.80 11.45
CA LEU A 428 24.56 -18.14 11.58
C LEU A 428 25.63 -19.21 11.34
N ARG A 429 25.60 -20.28 12.12
CA ARG A 429 26.52 -21.43 12.03
C ARG A 429 25.99 -22.47 11.04
N SER A 430 26.86 -23.10 10.27
CA SER A 430 26.51 -24.17 9.32
C SER A 430 25.76 -25.32 9.97
N GLY A 431 26.12 -25.67 11.21
CA GLY A 431 25.44 -26.69 12.02
C GLY A 431 24.04 -26.30 12.50
N ASN A 432 23.64 -25.03 12.36
CA ASN A 432 22.34 -24.52 12.82
C ASN A 432 21.69 -23.57 11.79
N LEU A 433 21.77 -23.89 10.50
CA LEU A 433 21.02 -23.19 9.44
C LEU A 433 19.56 -23.66 9.42
N THR A 434 18.80 -23.19 10.40
CA THR A 434 17.36 -23.46 10.55
C THR A 434 16.56 -22.16 10.61
N LEU A 435 15.27 -22.23 10.29
CA LEU A 435 14.37 -21.08 10.39
C LEU A 435 14.23 -20.59 11.84
N GLU A 436 14.17 -21.52 12.81
CA GLU A 436 14.14 -21.20 14.24
C GLU A 436 15.41 -20.47 14.70
N ALA A 437 16.59 -20.92 14.25
CA ALA A 437 17.85 -20.23 14.54
C ALA A 437 17.89 -18.83 13.92
N LEU A 438 17.38 -18.66 12.70
CA LEU A 438 17.24 -17.35 12.07
C LEU A 438 16.34 -16.43 12.90
N GLU A 439 15.14 -16.89 13.27
CA GLU A 439 14.19 -16.10 14.07
C GLU A 439 14.78 -15.72 15.44
N SER A 440 15.40 -16.67 16.14
CA SER A 440 16.06 -16.43 17.43
C SER A 440 17.20 -15.44 17.31
N THR A 441 18.09 -15.59 16.31
CA THR A 441 19.19 -14.65 16.08
C THR A 441 18.69 -13.25 15.76
N VAL A 442 17.65 -13.11 14.94
CA VAL A 442 17.03 -11.81 14.63
C VAL A 442 16.46 -11.17 15.89
N LEU A 443 15.64 -11.88 16.66
CA LEU A 443 15.07 -11.36 17.90
C LEU A 443 16.15 -10.95 18.89
N ASN A 444 17.19 -11.78 19.09
CA ASN A 444 18.30 -11.45 19.97
C ASN A 444 19.06 -10.19 19.51
N LYS A 445 19.32 -10.06 18.21
CA LYS A 445 19.99 -8.88 17.64
C LYS A 445 19.17 -7.62 17.91
N PHE A 446 17.91 -7.60 17.51
CA PHE A 446 17.06 -6.41 17.66
C PHE A 446 16.77 -6.07 19.14
N ASN A 447 16.60 -7.07 20.01
CA ASN A 447 16.48 -6.85 21.45
C ASN A 447 17.77 -6.25 22.06
N SER A 448 18.95 -6.73 21.65
CA SER A 448 20.23 -6.18 22.13
C SER A 448 20.43 -4.71 21.77
N LEU A 449 19.85 -4.28 20.65
CA LEU A 449 19.85 -2.90 20.19
C LEU A 449 18.77 -2.04 20.86
N LYS A 450 17.92 -2.62 21.72
CA LYS A 450 16.71 -1.99 22.27
C LYS A 450 15.83 -1.40 21.16
N HIS A 451 15.67 -2.17 20.08
CA HIS A 451 14.98 -1.71 18.88
C HIS A 451 13.51 -1.39 19.16
N VAL A 452 13.06 -0.26 18.61
CA VAL A 452 11.65 0.12 18.62
C VAL A 452 11.11 -0.02 17.19
N PRO A 453 10.08 -0.87 16.97
CA PRO A 453 9.47 -1.03 15.66
C PRO A 453 8.94 0.30 15.10
N ILE A 454 9.07 0.51 13.80
CA ILE A 454 8.74 1.78 13.16
C ILE A 454 7.26 2.17 13.28
N TRP A 455 6.38 1.17 13.44
CA TRP A 455 4.94 1.37 13.62
C TRP A 455 4.53 1.71 15.06
N LYS A 456 5.46 1.65 16.03
CA LYS A 456 5.12 1.73 17.46
C LYS A 456 4.38 3.01 17.82
N GLU A 457 4.88 4.16 17.36
CA GLU A 457 4.30 5.47 17.67
C GLU A 457 2.98 5.69 16.93
N GLU A 458 2.90 5.21 15.69
CA GLU A 458 1.72 5.35 14.82
C GLU A 458 0.54 4.49 15.26
N ARG A 459 0.79 3.31 15.86
CA ARG A 459 -0.30 2.45 16.33
C ARG A 459 -1.04 3.07 17.51
N PRO A 460 -2.39 2.97 17.54
CA PRO A 460 -3.18 3.34 18.71
C PRO A 460 -2.75 2.55 19.95
N GLU A 461 -2.80 3.19 21.13
CA GLU A 461 -2.39 2.57 22.40
C GLU A 461 -3.09 1.23 22.67
N SER A 462 -4.36 1.10 22.27
CA SER A 462 -5.16 -0.12 22.42
C SER A 462 -4.59 -1.35 21.70
N VAL A 463 -3.73 -1.16 20.69
CA VAL A 463 -3.14 -2.24 19.88
C VAL A 463 -1.62 -2.12 19.70
N ARG A 464 -0.99 -1.16 20.38
CA ARG A 464 0.46 -0.89 20.32
C ARG A 464 1.29 -1.99 20.96
N GLY A 465 0.73 -2.72 21.94
CA GLY A 465 1.44 -3.77 22.69
C GLY A 465 2.55 -3.22 23.60
N GLY A 466 3.26 -4.11 24.29
CA GLY A 466 4.45 -3.79 25.10
C GLY A 466 5.74 -3.72 24.26
N ASP A 467 6.89 -3.68 24.91
CA ASP A 467 8.19 -3.55 24.23
C ASP A 467 8.73 -4.89 23.68
N GLU A 468 7.96 -5.96 23.82
CA GLU A 468 8.31 -7.27 23.27
C GLU A 468 8.24 -7.25 21.74
N LEU A 469 9.35 -7.63 21.10
CA LEU A 469 9.40 -7.81 19.66
C LEU A 469 8.77 -9.14 19.27
N LYS A 470 7.64 -9.08 18.57
CA LYS A 470 7.03 -10.25 17.97
C LYS A 470 7.31 -10.29 16.47
N LEU A 471 8.02 -11.32 16.05
CA LEU A 471 8.36 -11.53 14.65
C LEU A 471 7.16 -12.09 13.87
N TYR A 472 6.79 -11.41 12.79
CA TYR A 472 5.74 -11.87 11.87
C TYR A 472 6.31 -12.61 10.67
N ARG A 473 7.30 -12.01 9.99
CA ARG A 473 7.94 -12.56 8.78
C ARG A 473 9.39 -12.13 8.65
N ILE A 474 10.19 -13.01 8.05
CA ILE A 474 11.51 -12.71 7.49
C ILE A 474 11.48 -13.14 6.02
N TYR A 475 12.01 -12.30 5.13
CA TYR A 475 12.07 -12.56 3.70
C TYR A 475 13.25 -11.84 3.04
N PRO A 476 13.74 -12.30 1.88
CA PRO A 476 14.80 -11.62 1.15
C PRO A 476 14.41 -10.20 0.73
N VAL A 477 15.36 -9.26 0.77
CA VAL A 477 15.20 -7.91 0.21
C VAL A 477 14.90 -8.01 -1.29
N GLY A 478 14.05 -7.11 -1.80
CA GLY A 478 13.70 -7.01 -3.22
C GLY A 478 12.38 -7.68 -3.60
N LEU A 479 11.72 -8.38 -2.67
CA LEU A 479 10.36 -8.86 -2.87
C LEU A 479 9.33 -7.73 -2.78
N THR A 480 8.25 -7.85 -3.56
CA THR A 480 7.09 -6.94 -3.45
C THR A 480 6.34 -7.19 -2.14
N GLN A 481 5.49 -6.24 -1.72
CA GLN A 481 4.71 -6.42 -0.49
C GLN A 481 3.67 -7.54 -0.62
N ARG A 482 3.10 -7.77 -1.81
CA ARG A 482 2.29 -8.96 -2.13
C ARG A 482 3.08 -10.23 -1.83
N GLN A 483 4.34 -10.29 -2.28
CA GLN A 483 5.19 -11.44 -2.07
C GLN A 483 5.54 -11.64 -0.60
N ALA A 484 6.06 -10.60 0.05
CA ALA A 484 6.47 -10.64 1.45
C ALA A 484 5.33 -11.04 2.41
N LEU A 485 4.15 -10.44 2.22
CA LEU A 485 3.02 -10.64 3.12
C LEU A 485 2.29 -11.96 2.84
N TYR A 486 2.09 -12.34 1.57
CA TYR A 486 1.10 -13.37 1.22
C TYR A 486 1.63 -14.58 0.44
N THR A 487 2.74 -14.48 -0.30
CA THR A 487 3.16 -15.60 -1.18
C THR A 487 4.49 -16.24 -0.81
N PHE A 488 5.49 -15.47 -0.39
CA PHE A 488 6.82 -15.97 -0.10
C PHE A 488 6.87 -16.62 1.29
N ARG A 489 7.33 -17.87 1.35
CA ARG A 489 7.79 -18.55 2.57
C ARG A 489 8.90 -19.51 2.19
N PHE A 490 9.91 -19.65 3.04
CA PHE A 490 10.82 -20.78 2.93
C PHE A 490 10.04 -22.08 3.13
N LYS A 491 10.27 -23.08 2.26
CA LYS A 491 9.57 -24.37 2.29
C LYS A 491 10.06 -25.33 3.39
N GLY A 492 10.98 -24.86 4.23
CA GLY A 492 11.59 -25.60 5.33
C GLY A 492 13.06 -25.22 5.52
N ASN A 493 13.74 -25.92 6.43
CA ASN A 493 15.13 -25.65 6.75
C ASN A 493 16.09 -25.90 5.56
N ASP A 494 15.80 -26.88 4.69
CA ASP A 494 16.68 -27.18 3.54
C ASP A 494 16.61 -26.13 2.44
N ASP A 495 15.41 -25.58 2.20
CA ASP A 495 15.19 -24.46 1.28
C ASP A 495 15.89 -23.20 1.79
N PHE A 496 15.76 -22.91 3.09
CA PHE A 496 16.50 -21.84 3.75
C PHE A 496 18.03 -22.04 3.67
N ARG A 497 18.53 -23.24 3.99
CA ARG A 497 19.96 -23.57 3.91
C ARG A 497 20.49 -23.32 2.49
N THR A 498 19.78 -23.84 1.49
CA THR A 498 20.15 -23.66 0.08
C THR A 498 20.17 -22.19 -0.30
N HIS A 499 19.19 -21.40 0.16
CA HIS A 499 19.18 -19.95 -0.07
C HIS A 499 20.43 -19.28 0.50
N ILE A 500 20.79 -19.55 1.76
CA ILE A 500 21.99 -18.96 2.39
C ILE A 500 23.29 -19.40 1.71
N GLU A 501 23.37 -20.66 1.29
CA GLU A 501 24.58 -21.18 0.63
C GLU A 501 24.76 -20.64 -0.79
N THR A 502 23.67 -20.30 -1.49
CA THR A 502 23.69 -19.80 -2.87
C THR A 502 23.69 -18.27 -2.97
N HIS A 503 23.34 -17.55 -1.91
CA HIS A 503 23.29 -16.09 -1.87
C HIS A 503 24.29 -15.56 -0.83
N PRO A 504 25.58 -15.36 -1.20
CA PRO A 504 26.56 -14.80 -0.29
C PRO A 504 26.13 -13.40 0.17
N CYS A 505 26.31 -13.11 1.46
CA CYS A 505 25.89 -11.85 2.08
C CYS A 505 24.38 -11.60 1.95
N ALA A 506 23.57 -12.66 2.10
CA ALA A 506 22.11 -12.58 1.97
C ALA A 506 21.53 -11.43 2.79
N LYS A 507 20.68 -10.64 2.13
CA LYS A 507 19.99 -9.50 2.72
C LYS A 507 18.52 -9.85 2.93
N MET A 508 18.03 -9.58 4.12
CA MET A 508 16.69 -9.93 4.57
C MET A 508 15.98 -8.70 5.13
N GLU A 509 14.66 -8.70 5.06
CA GLU A 509 13.79 -7.79 5.79
C GLU A 509 12.97 -8.57 6.81
N VAL A 510 12.72 -7.95 7.96
CA VAL A 510 11.83 -8.46 9.00
C VAL A 510 10.61 -7.55 9.15
N ILE A 511 9.45 -8.18 9.39
CA ILE A 511 8.23 -7.51 9.84
C ILE A 511 8.00 -7.92 11.29
N PHE A 512 8.01 -6.93 12.19
CA PHE A 512 7.50 -7.07 13.55
C PHE A 512 6.02 -6.69 13.61
N VAL A 513 5.26 -7.29 14.51
CA VAL A 513 3.83 -7.01 14.73
C VAL A 513 3.46 -6.86 16.19
#